data_AF-D2V2P2-F1
#
_entry.id   AF-D2V2P2-F1
#
_cell.length_a   1.000
_cell.length_b   1.000
_cell.length_c   1.000
_cell.angle_alpha   90.00
_cell.angle_beta   90.00
_cell.angle_gamma   90.00
#
_symmetry.space_group_name_H-M   'P 1'
#
loop_
_entity.id
_entity.type
_entity.pdbx_description
1 polymer ?
#
loop_
_entity_poly.entity_id
_entity_poly.type
_entity_poly.pdbx_seq_one_letter_code
_entity_poly.pdbx_strand_id
1 'polypeptide(L)'
;MMHNSKTQPFSMMGHTPLSSERRKYRRMEQIIKHLIPFATIKSSSSIEENNYCTTSVNNNRKCENNNQMMEILQFLIRHILVTKRNNKDSINQLNIILQKYIQQTNGDFKKYLPIGIIAGLICANKYNQNNSTISNRFNIVKNIFSNSAGILKDNNIAVTIHHLSMIEILIAISIIVTFSGLTGAVLAQVYEESRVSNALLDLAKLQEGLVLYFTRHGKYPLSLEDLLEGGELNKVPKDPWGTDYLYVPHLDWNRLNRILLTTTTSNSGNNSTSQQQLTYFNEVLKRMETVLITLPGGVTPMSLLAIANEQPFCICVGTKIPRFPSKIDVDVSRERIRYVANLMKMSMERSSVAGSVQSNNQQGVTSIMNQITELNARIKNILNVTRQASGGGE
;
A
#
# COMPACT_ATOMS: atom_id res chain seq x y z
N MET A 1 3.39 -53.49 22.83
CA MET A 1 2.76 -52.61 23.84
C MET A 1 3.12 -51.18 23.50
N MET A 2 2.10 -50.33 23.36
CA MET A 2 2.18 -48.97 22.83
C MET A 2 2.91 -48.02 23.78
N HIS A 3 3.87 -47.24 23.27
CA HIS A 3 4.40 -46.07 23.97
C HIS A 3 3.82 -44.79 23.35
N ASN A 4 2.86 -44.22 24.09
CA ASN A 4 2.28 -42.90 23.91
C ASN A 4 3.33 -41.81 24.20
N SER A 5 3.77 -41.07 23.19
CA SER A 5 4.49 -39.81 23.37
C SER A 5 3.49 -38.65 23.40
N LYS A 6 3.26 -38.12 24.60
CA LYS A 6 2.49 -36.89 24.85
C LYS A 6 3.19 -35.71 24.17
N THR A 7 2.57 -35.15 23.15
CA THR A 7 2.85 -33.82 22.61
C THR A 7 2.33 -32.77 23.58
N GLN A 8 3.24 -31.92 24.11
CA GLN A 8 2.85 -30.70 24.83
C GLN A 8 2.62 -29.56 23.82
N PRO A 9 1.55 -28.76 23.95
CA PRO A 9 1.36 -27.58 23.13
C PRO A 9 2.24 -26.42 23.62
N PHE A 10 3.10 -25.93 22.75
CA PHE A 10 3.89 -24.72 22.95
C PHE A 10 2.97 -23.48 22.85
N SER A 11 2.62 -22.89 23.98
CA SER A 11 1.87 -21.63 24.06
C SER A 11 2.83 -20.44 23.90
N MET A 12 2.88 -19.85 22.72
CA MET A 12 3.51 -18.54 22.52
C MET A 12 2.52 -17.41 22.86
N MET A 13 2.67 -16.84 24.05
CA MET A 13 2.07 -15.56 24.42
C MET A 13 2.91 -14.42 23.82
N GLY A 14 2.47 -13.88 22.68
CA GLY A 14 3.01 -12.66 22.10
C GLY A 14 2.25 -11.44 22.59
N HIS A 15 2.86 -10.63 23.45
CA HIS A 15 2.37 -9.29 23.78
C HIS A 15 2.71 -8.32 22.64
N THR A 16 1.70 -7.88 21.89
CA THR A 16 1.83 -6.79 20.90
C THR A 16 1.70 -5.41 21.57
N PRO A 17 2.57 -4.41 21.28
CA PRO A 17 2.40 -3.05 21.76
C PRO A 17 1.49 -2.25 20.80
N LEU A 18 0.17 -2.28 21.02
CA LEU A 18 -0.84 -1.51 20.26
C LEU A 18 -1.40 -0.31 21.07
N SER A 19 -0.62 0.23 22.01
CA SER A 19 -1.12 1.15 23.04
C SER A 19 -1.06 2.65 22.71
N SER A 20 -0.36 3.07 21.65
CA SER A 20 -0.23 4.50 21.32
C SER A 20 -1.37 5.05 20.44
N GLU A 21 -1.88 4.27 19.50
CA GLU A 21 -3.01 4.68 18.65
C GLU A 21 -4.36 4.64 19.37
N ARG A 22 -4.59 3.64 20.23
CA ARG A 22 -5.84 3.56 21.04
C ARG A 22 -6.00 4.75 22.00
N ARG A 23 -4.91 5.40 22.41
CA ARG A 23 -4.96 6.63 23.25
C ARG A 23 -5.39 7.87 22.46
N LYS A 24 -5.10 7.95 21.15
CA LYS A 24 -5.58 9.06 20.30
C LYS A 24 -7.09 8.96 20.03
N TYR A 25 -7.61 7.75 19.82
CA TYR A 25 -9.04 7.53 19.62
C TYR A 25 -9.90 7.82 20.87
N ARG A 26 -9.42 7.48 22.08
CA ARG A 26 -10.16 7.81 23.33
C ARG A 26 -10.25 9.32 23.59
N ARG A 27 -9.24 10.11 23.22
CA ARG A 27 -9.31 11.58 23.33
C ARG A 27 -10.29 12.18 22.31
N MET A 28 -10.38 11.61 21.11
CA MET A 28 -11.36 12.05 20.10
C MET A 28 -12.80 11.71 20.50
N GLU A 29 -13.01 10.55 21.11
CA GLU A 29 -14.34 10.12 21.60
C GLU A 29 -14.85 11.00 22.76
N GLN A 30 -13.95 11.49 23.62
CA GLN A 30 -14.31 12.44 24.69
C GLN A 30 -14.66 13.84 24.15
N ILE A 31 -14.02 14.29 23.05
CA ILE A 31 -14.35 15.56 22.39
C ILE A 31 -15.72 15.46 21.70
N ILE A 32 -16.03 14.32 21.05
CA ILE A 32 -17.32 14.09 20.40
C ILE A 32 -18.47 14.04 21.43
N LYS A 33 -18.26 13.42 22.60
CA LYS A 33 -19.26 13.37 23.69
C LYS A 33 -19.59 14.76 24.27
N HIS A 34 -18.68 15.72 24.19
CA HIS A 34 -18.93 17.11 24.64
C HIS A 34 -19.63 18.00 23.59
N LEU A 35 -19.68 17.59 22.32
CA LEU A 35 -20.30 18.37 21.24
C LEU A 35 -21.77 18.00 20.95
N ILE A 36 -22.28 16.93 21.55
CA ILE A 36 -23.63 16.42 21.31
C ILE A 36 -24.79 17.19 22.01
N PRO A 37 -24.63 18.07 23.02
CA PRO A 37 -25.81 18.66 23.66
C PRO A 37 -26.52 19.77 22.85
N PHE A 38 -26.06 20.13 21.64
CA PHE A 38 -26.71 21.19 20.82
C PHE A 38 -27.71 20.69 19.76
N ALA A 39 -27.93 19.38 19.63
CA ALA A 39 -28.84 18.83 18.62
C ALA A 39 -29.92 17.93 19.24
N THR A 40 -30.79 18.52 20.06
CA THR A 40 -32.07 17.88 20.43
C THR A 40 -33.22 18.88 20.27
N ILE A 41 -33.65 19.09 19.02
CA ILE A 41 -34.99 19.63 18.77
C ILE A 41 -35.95 18.43 18.87
N LYS A 42 -36.73 18.41 19.95
CA LYS A 42 -37.86 17.50 20.15
C LYS A 42 -38.87 17.68 19.01
N SER A 43 -39.16 16.59 18.30
CA SER A 43 -40.40 16.43 17.57
C SER A 43 -41.49 15.97 18.54
N SER A 44 -42.49 16.80 18.78
CA SER A 44 -43.74 16.39 19.44
C SER A 44 -44.91 16.75 18.55
N SER A 45 -45.60 15.71 18.12
CA SER A 45 -46.89 15.70 17.45
C SER A 45 -48.05 16.07 18.38
N SER A 46 -49.14 16.52 17.75
CA SER A 46 -50.57 16.37 18.11
C SER A 46 -51.34 17.58 18.69
N ILE A 47 -52.31 18.01 17.86
CA ILE A 47 -53.71 18.43 18.09
C ILE A 47 -53.97 19.78 18.79
N GLU A 48 -54.57 20.75 18.07
CA GLU A 48 -55.96 21.23 18.23
C GLU A 48 -56.31 22.33 17.22
N GLU A 49 -57.53 22.23 16.67
CA GLU A 49 -58.22 23.27 15.89
C GLU A 49 -58.66 24.40 16.83
N ASN A 50 -58.50 25.67 16.43
CA ASN A 50 -59.54 26.69 16.51
C ASN A 50 -59.15 28.04 15.90
N ASN A 51 -60.17 28.69 15.32
CA ASN A 51 -60.18 29.97 14.62
C ASN A 51 -59.80 31.17 15.50
N TYR A 52 -59.08 32.16 14.94
CA TYR A 52 -59.53 33.55 14.68
C TYR A 52 -58.35 34.52 14.41
N CYS A 53 -58.65 35.52 13.57
CA CYS A 53 -58.04 36.85 13.45
C CYS A 53 -56.67 37.05 12.75
N THR A 54 -56.81 37.49 11.48
CA THR A 54 -56.21 38.70 10.89
C THR A 54 -55.09 39.42 11.67
N THR A 55 -53.91 39.55 11.05
CA THR A 55 -53.33 40.85 10.65
C THR A 55 -52.03 40.67 9.83
N SER A 56 -51.90 41.55 8.85
CA SER A 56 -50.72 41.88 8.04
C SER A 56 -49.44 42.07 8.86
N VAL A 57 -48.27 41.65 8.35
CA VAL A 57 -46.98 42.40 8.29
C VAL A 57 -45.78 41.46 8.01
N ASN A 58 -44.90 41.93 7.10
CA ASN A 58 -43.48 41.59 6.86
C ASN A 58 -43.05 40.47 5.88
N ASN A 59 -42.81 40.92 4.63
CA ASN A 59 -42.01 40.28 3.57
C ASN A 59 -40.48 40.35 3.81
N ASN A 60 -39.97 40.03 5.00
CA ASN A 60 -38.50 40.04 5.25
C ASN A 60 -37.90 38.71 5.75
N ARG A 61 -38.68 37.62 5.86
CA ARG A 61 -38.16 36.32 6.32
C ARG A 61 -37.65 35.38 5.21
N LYS A 62 -37.68 35.79 3.94
CA LYS A 62 -37.29 34.90 2.82
C LYS A 62 -35.78 34.81 2.58
N CYS A 63 -34.99 35.78 3.07
CA CYS A 63 -33.54 35.83 2.84
C CYS A 63 -32.71 35.10 3.91
N GLU A 64 -33.20 34.92 5.14
CA GLU A 64 -32.47 34.18 6.18
C GLU A 64 -32.42 32.66 5.91
N ASN A 65 -33.44 32.09 5.29
CA ASN A 65 -33.50 30.65 5.01
C ASN A 65 -32.46 30.20 3.98
N ASN A 66 -32.07 31.05 3.03
CA ASN A 66 -31.12 30.68 1.98
C ASN A 66 -29.67 30.56 2.52
N ASN A 67 -29.31 31.39 3.49
CA ASN A 67 -27.98 31.34 4.12
C ASN A 67 -27.87 30.11 5.04
N GLN A 68 -28.91 29.79 5.80
CA GLN A 68 -28.94 28.58 6.62
C GLN A 68 -28.83 27.30 5.76
N MET A 69 -29.49 27.27 4.60
CA MET A 69 -29.43 26.11 3.71
C MET A 69 -28.04 25.93 3.06
N MET A 70 -27.34 27.04 2.75
CA MET A 70 -25.95 26.99 2.27
C MET A 70 -24.97 26.52 3.35
N GLU A 71 -25.17 26.89 4.61
CA GLU A 71 -24.36 26.35 5.71
C GLU A 71 -24.60 24.85 5.93
N ILE A 72 -25.86 24.39 5.82
CA ILE A 72 -26.20 22.97 5.86
C ILE A 72 -25.53 22.21 4.71
N LEU A 73 -25.52 22.79 3.50
CA LEU A 73 -24.88 22.18 2.32
C LEU A 73 -23.35 22.12 2.48
N GLN A 74 -22.71 23.19 2.97
CA GLN A 74 -21.29 23.23 3.24
C GLN A 74 -20.89 22.24 4.34
N PHE A 75 -21.69 22.14 5.42
CA PHE A 75 -21.50 21.17 6.49
C PHE A 75 -21.58 19.72 5.97
N LEU A 76 -22.58 19.40 5.14
CA LEU A 76 -22.73 18.08 4.53
C LEU A 76 -21.57 17.73 3.59
N ILE A 77 -21.11 18.66 2.75
CA ILE A 77 -19.95 18.46 1.87
C ILE A 77 -18.69 18.20 2.71
N ARG A 78 -18.47 18.99 3.77
CA ARG A 78 -17.31 18.84 4.67
C ARG A 78 -17.37 17.50 5.42
N HIS A 79 -18.54 17.11 5.91
CA HIS A 79 -18.75 15.83 6.56
C HIS A 79 -18.47 14.65 5.61
N ILE A 80 -18.99 14.69 4.38
CA ILE A 80 -18.75 13.65 3.35
C ILE A 80 -17.28 13.59 2.92
N LEU A 81 -16.58 14.71 2.87
CA LEU A 81 -15.14 14.75 2.59
C LEU A 81 -14.33 14.07 3.70
N VAL A 82 -14.67 14.33 4.96
CA VAL A 82 -13.97 13.82 6.15
C VAL A 82 -14.30 12.36 6.45
N THR A 83 -15.56 11.94 6.31
CA THR A 83 -15.94 10.54 6.51
C THR A 83 -15.49 9.71 5.31
N LYS A 84 -14.35 9.03 5.44
CA LYS A 84 -13.70 8.17 4.43
C LYS A 84 -14.49 6.87 4.13
N ARG A 85 -15.82 6.86 4.27
CA ARG A 85 -16.66 5.66 4.17
C ARG A 85 -17.60 5.77 2.96
N ASN A 86 -17.38 4.89 1.99
CA ASN A 86 -18.22 4.71 0.80
C ASN A 86 -19.58 4.09 1.16
N ASN A 87 -20.43 4.82 1.88
CA ASN A 87 -21.79 4.37 2.14
C ASN A 87 -22.72 4.88 1.04
N LYS A 88 -23.31 3.95 0.28
CA LYS A 88 -24.21 4.21 -0.85
C LYS A 88 -25.43 5.05 -0.42
N ASP A 89 -25.87 4.90 0.82
CA ASP A 89 -27.02 5.61 1.37
C ASP A 89 -26.76 7.11 1.56
N SER A 90 -25.53 7.48 1.96
CA SER A 90 -25.15 8.90 2.14
C SER A 90 -25.12 9.66 0.81
N ILE A 91 -24.75 8.98 -0.28
CA ILE A 91 -24.77 9.56 -1.65
C ILE A 91 -26.21 9.72 -2.14
N ASN A 92 -27.07 8.73 -1.90
CA ASN A 92 -28.49 8.83 -2.27
C ASN A 92 -29.21 9.96 -1.51
N GLN A 93 -28.93 10.13 -0.22
CA GLN A 93 -29.46 11.26 0.56
C GLN A 93 -28.97 12.61 0.02
N LEU A 94 -27.68 12.73 -0.36
CA LEU A 94 -27.14 13.95 -0.96
C LEU A 94 -27.86 14.29 -2.28
N ASN A 95 -28.09 13.28 -3.15
CA ASN A 95 -28.82 13.47 -4.40
C ASN A 95 -30.26 13.95 -4.17
N ILE A 96 -30.96 13.40 -3.18
CA ILE A 96 -32.33 13.82 -2.83
C ILE A 96 -32.35 15.27 -2.35
N ILE A 97 -31.38 15.67 -1.51
CA ILE A 97 -31.27 17.05 -1.01
C ILE A 97 -30.95 18.02 -2.16
N LEU A 98 -30.03 17.67 -3.06
CA LEU A 98 -29.71 18.46 -4.25
C LEU A 98 -30.91 18.63 -5.17
N GLN A 99 -31.69 17.57 -5.40
CA GLN A 99 -32.91 17.63 -6.23
C GLN A 99 -33.98 18.55 -5.62
N LYS A 100 -34.18 18.49 -4.30
CA LYS A 100 -35.10 19.41 -3.59
C LYS A 100 -34.63 20.85 -3.66
N TYR A 101 -33.32 21.10 -3.57
CA TYR A 101 -32.74 22.44 -3.69
C TYR A 101 -32.92 23.01 -5.11
N ILE A 102 -32.72 22.18 -6.14
CA ILE A 102 -32.94 22.57 -7.54
C ILE A 102 -34.41 22.91 -7.78
N GLN A 103 -35.35 22.15 -7.21
CA GLN A 103 -36.78 22.44 -7.32
C GLN A 103 -37.20 23.73 -6.58
N GLN A 104 -36.58 24.05 -5.44
CA GLN A 104 -36.94 25.24 -4.65
C GLN A 104 -36.39 26.56 -5.21
N THR A 105 -35.37 26.53 -6.06
CA THR A 105 -34.68 27.73 -6.55
C THR A 105 -35.34 28.40 -7.77
N ASN A 106 -36.56 27.98 -8.15
CA ASN A 106 -37.42 28.65 -9.16
C ASN A 106 -36.68 29.17 -10.41
N GLY A 107 -35.75 28.39 -10.96
CA GLY A 107 -35.13 28.69 -12.26
C GLY A 107 -33.93 29.63 -12.24
N ASP A 108 -33.43 30.10 -11.09
CA ASP A 108 -32.19 30.90 -10.99
C ASP A 108 -30.91 30.04 -11.10
N PHE A 109 -30.91 29.12 -12.07
CA PHE A 109 -29.90 28.07 -12.27
C PHE A 109 -28.50 28.63 -12.57
N LYS A 110 -28.43 29.83 -13.17
CA LYS A 110 -27.17 30.47 -13.59
C LYS A 110 -26.25 30.82 -12.42
N LYS A 111 -26.77 31.15 -11.23
CA LYS A 111 -25.93 31.50 -10.07
C LYS A 111 -25.31 30.28 -9.37
N TYR A 112 -25.91 29.10 -9.53
CA TYR A 112 -25.54 27.91 -8.75
C TYR A 112 -24.96 26.76 -9.59
N LEU A 113 -24.96 26.88 -10.93
CA LEU A 113 -24.32 25.97 -11.87
C LEU A 113 -22.87 25.57 -11.49
N PRO A 114 -21.95 26.50 -11.11
CA PRO A 114 -20.58 26.10 -10.78
C PRO A 114 -20.50 25.21 -9.54
N ILE A 115 -21.40 25.39 -8.56
CA ILE A 115 -21.42 24.58 -7.33
C ILE A 115 -21.92 23.17 -7.63
N GLY A 116 -22.94 23.02 -8.48
CA GLY A 116 -23.43 21.71 -8.92
C GLY A 116 -22.41 20.92 -9.73
N ILE A 117 -21.66 21.59 -10.61
CA ILE A 117 -20.58 20.98 -11.41
C ILE A 117 -19.43 20.53 -10.51
N ILE A 118 -19.01 21.36 -9.56
CA ILE A 118 -17.94 21.03 -8.60
C ILE A 118 -18.36 19.86 -7.70
N ALA A 119 -19.59 19.88 -7.16
CA ALA A 119 -20.12 18.79 -6.35
C ALA A 119 -20.24 17.47 -7.14
N GLY A 120 -20.67 17.55 -8.40
CA GLY A 120 -20.73 16.41 -9.31
C GLY A 120 -19.35 15.82 -9.64
N LEU A 121 -18.36 16.66 -9.92
CA LEU A 121 -16.97 16.25 -10.17
C LEU A 121 -16.32 15.60 -8.93
N ILE A 122 -16.56 16.16 -7.74
CA ILE A 122 -16.05 15.60 -6.47
C ILE A 122 -16.70 14.24 -6.17
N CYS A 123 -18.01 14.10 -6.39
CA CYS A 123 -18.69 12.82 -6.19
C CYS A 123 -18.27 11.76 -7.22
N ALA A 124 -18.08 12.13 -8.49
CA ALA A 124 -17.63 11.23 -9.55
C ALA A 124 -16.21 10.71 -9.31
N ASN A 125 -15.32 11.53 -8.73
CA ASN A 125 -13.94 11.14 -8.46
C ASN A 125 -13.84 10.18 -7.24
N LYS A 126 -14.75 10.29 -6.27
CA LYS A 126 -14.74 9.46 -5.05
C LYS A 126 -15.44 8.10 -5.21
N TYR A 127 -16.36 7.97 -6.18
CA TYR A 127 -17.11 6.72 -6.42
C TYR A 127 -16.29 5.60 -7.06
N ASN A 128 -15.03 5.83 -7.49
CA ASN A 128 -14.38 4.89 -8.43
C ASN A 128 -12.92 4.52 -8.08
N GLN A 129 -12.73 3.79 -6.97
CA GLN A 129 -11.50 3.04 -6.67
C GLN A 129 -11.51 1.56 -7.14
N ASN A 130 -12.60 1.07 -7.76
CA ASN A 130 -12.66 -0.31 -8.25
C ASN A 130 -12.68 -0.33 -9.79
N ASN A 131 -11.49 -0.51 -10.39
CA ASN A 131 -11.21 -1.04 -11.74
C ASN A 131 -12.32 -0.99 -12.82
N SER A 132 -12.82 0.20 -13.15
CA SER A 132 -13.50 0.42 -14.43
C SER A 132 -12.70 1.39 -15.32
N THR A 133 -12.45 0.97 -16.56
CA THR A 133 -11.65 1.62 -17.59
C THR A 133 -12.02 3.08 -17.82
N ILE A 134 -10.99 3.90 -18.06
CA ILE A 134 -11.08 5.36 -18.25
C ILE A 134 -12.04 5.75 -19.39
N SER A 135 -12.26 4.88 -20.38
CA SER A 135 -13.18 5.10 -21.51
C SER A 135 -14.64 5.29 -21.08
N ASN A 136 -15.13 4.54 -20.07
CA ASN A 136 -16.50 4.71 -19.57
C ASN A 136 -16.69 6.04 -18.81
N ARG A 137 -15.60 6.63 -18.30
CA ARG A 137 -15.62 7.91 -17.55
C ARG A 137 -15.91 9.10 -18.45
N PHE A 138 -15.33 9.10 -19.65
CA PHE A 138 -15.58 10.15 -20.64
C PHE A 138 -17.03 10.12 -21.15
N ASN A 139 -17.62 8.94 -21.31
CA ASN A 139 -18.99 8.82 -21.85
C ASN A 139 -20.06 9.35 -20.88
N ILE A 140 -19.92 9.15 -19.57
CA ILE A 140 -20.88 9.68 -18.58
C ILE A 140 -20.80 11.21 -18.51
N VAL A 141 -19.58 11.76 -18.45
CA VAL A 141 -19.39 13.23 -18.44
C VAL A 141 -19.88 13.83 -19.76
N LYS A 142 -19.58 13.18 -20.89
CA LYS A 142 -20.04 13.61 -22.21
C LYS A 142 -21.57 13.58 -22.34
N ASN A 143 -22.25 12.56 -21.81
CA ASN A 143 -23.72 12.49 -21.83
C ASN A 143 -24.37 13.56 -20.94
N ILE A 144 -23.75 13.89 -19.80
CA ILE A 144 -24.23 14.99 -18.94
C ILE A 144 -24.03 16.33 -19.65
N PHE A 145 -22.89 16.52 -20.32
CA PHE A 145 -22.60 17.73 -21.08
C PHE A 145 -23.46 17.88 -22.35
N SER A 146 -23.77 16.78 -23.04
CA SER A 146 -24.63 16.82 -24.23
C SER A 146 -26.08 17.11 -23.89
N ASN A 147 -26.57 16.58 -22.77
CA ASN A 147 -27.95 16.82 -22.33
C ASN A 147 -28.13 18.24 -21.77
N SER A 148 -27.11 18.83 -21.15
CA SER A 148 -27.16 20.23 -20.71
C SER A 148 -27.05 21.22 -21.88
N ALA A 149 -26.32 20.87 -22.94
CA ALA A 149 -26.24 21.67 -24.16
C ALA A 149 -27.58 21.77 -24.91
N GLY A 150 -28.43 20.73 -24.84
CA GLY A 150 -29.78 20.75 -25.44
C GLY A 150 -30.73 21.76 -24.77
N ILE A 151 -30.61 21.92 -23.45
CA ILE A 151 -31.50 22.80 -22.65
C ILE A 151 -31.22 24.30 -22.90
N LEU A 152 -30.06 24.64 -23.47
CA LEU A 152 -29.70 26.03 -23.80
C LEU A 152 -30.18 26.49 -25.18
N LYS A 153 -30.78 25.61 -25.99
CA LYS A 153 -31.15 25.94 -27.38
C LYS A 153 -32.52 26.61 -27.53
N ASP A 154 -33.41 26.45 -26.55
CA ASP A 154 -34.83 26.86 -26.69
C ASP A 154 -35.17 28.17 -25.97
N ASN A 155 -34.22 28.76 -25.24
CA ASN A 155 -34.42 30.07 -24.62
C ASN A 155 -33.49 31.07 -25.30
N ASN A 156 -34.09 32.05 -25.99
CA ASN A 156 -33.44 33.28 -26.49
C ASN A 156 -32.95 34.13 -25.31
N ILE A 157 -32.01 33.58 -24.52
CA ILE A 157 -31.34 34.31 -23.48
C ILE A 157 -30.28 35.12 -24.20
N ALA A 158 -30.64 36.35 -24.53
CA ALA A 158 -29.68 37.38 -24.90
C ALA A 158 -28.64 37.46 -23.77
N VAL A 159 -27.52 36.77 -23.96
CA VAL A 159 -26.36 36.86 -23.07
C VAL A 159 -25.79 38.24 -23.31
N THR A 160 -26.21 39.19 -22.47
CA THR A 160 -25.57 40.49 -22.36
C THR A 160 -24.12 40.25 -21.95
N ILE A 161 -23.23 40.31 -22.93
CA ILE A 161 -21.79 40.28 -22.72
C ILE A 161 -21.46 41.57 -21.96
N HIS A 162 -21.42 41.49 -20.63
CA HIS A 162 -20.83 42.56 -19.85
C HIS A 162 -19.36 42.66 -20.28
N HIS A 163 -18.95 43.83 -20.76
CA HIS A 163 -17.55 44.13 -21.01
C HIS A 163 -16.80 44.03 -19.68
N LEU A 164 -16.16 42.88 -19.43
CA LEU A 164 -15.24 42.70 -18.31
C LEU A 164 -14.12 43.72 -18.46
N SER A 165 -13.87 44.47 -17.39
CA SER A 165 -12.80 45.46 -17.41
C SER A 165 -11.45 44.76 -17.57
N MET A 166 -10.51 45.40 -18.26
CA MET A 166 -9.14 44.87 -18.44
C MET A 166 -8.48 44.53 -17.09
N ILE A 167 -8.77 45.31 -16.04
CA ILE A 167 -8.26 45.05 -14.69
C ILE A 167 -8.84 43.76 -14.08
N GLU A 168 -10.10 43.45 -14.37
CA GLU A 168 -10.80 42.30 -13.82
C GLU A 168 -10.24 41.00 -14.40
N ILE A 169 -9.94 40.99 -15.71
CA ILE A 169 -9.27 39.87 -16.37
C ILE A 169 -7.85 39.68 -15.82
N LEU A 170 -7.11 40.75 -15.56
CA LEU A 170 -5.75 40.67 -15.00
C LEU A 170 -5.76 40.05 -13.59
N ILE A 171 -6.68 40.48 -12.72
CA ILE A 171 -6.85 39.91 -11.39
C ILE A 171 -7.26 38.43 -11.47
N ALA A 172 -8.18 38.07 -12.37
CA ALA A 172 -8.61 36.69 -12.53
C ALA A 172 -7.47 35.76 -12.97
N ILE A 173 -6.65 36.18 -13.95
CA ILE A 173 -5.47 35.42 -14.39
C ILE A 173 -4.47 35.27 -13.24
N SER A 174 -4.24 36.34 -12.46
CA SER A 174 -3.35 36.29 -11.30
C SER A 174 -3.79 35.25 -10.25
N ILE A 175 -5.09 35.18 -9.95
CA ILE A 175 -5.65 34.18 -9.02
C ILE A 175 -5.51 32.76 -9.58
N ILE A 176 -5.78 32.57 -10.87
CA ILE A 176 -5.64 31.24 -11.51
C ILE A 176 -4.18 30.77 -11.48
N VAL A 177 -3.23 31.65 -11.79
CA VAL A 177 -1.80 31.33 -11.79
C VAL A 177 -1.33 30.97 -10.37
N THR A 178 -1.71 31.76 -9.36
CA THR A 178 -1.34 31.49 -7.97
C THR A 178 -1.97 30.19 -7.45
N PHE A 179 -3.23 29.89 -7.79
CA PHE A 179 -3.89 28.65 -7.39
C PHE A 179 -3.33 27.41 -8.10
N SER A 180 -3.01 27.54 -9.39
CA SER A 180 -2.35 26.48 -10.17
C SER A 180 -0.98 26.13 -9.56
N GLY A 181 -0.20 27.14 -9.17
CA GLY A 181 1.08 26.94 -8.49
C GLY A 181 0.95 26.17 -7.18
N LEU A 182 -0.05 26.47 -6.35
CA LEU A 182 -0.29 25.80 -5.07
C LEU A 182 -0.74 24.34 -5.24
N THR A 183 -1.64 24.07 -6.19
CA THR A 183 -2.19 22.72 -6.40
C THR A 183 -1.16 21.73 -6.99
N GLY A 184 -0.21 22.22 -7.78
CA GLY A 184 0.85 21.40 -8.37
C GLY A 184 1.73 20.68 -7.34
N ALA A 185 2.12 21.36 -6.25
CA ALA A 185 2.99 20.78 -5.22
C ALA A 185 2.33 19.64 -4.44
N VAL A 186 1.04 19.76 -4.15
CA VAL A 186 0.27 18.74 -3.41
C VAL A 186 0.07 17.47 -4.25
N LEU A 187 -0.16 17.62 -5.56
CA LEU A 187 -0.38 16.49 -6.45
C LEU A 187 0.84 15.56 -6.53
N ALA A 188 2.05 16.12 -6.55
CA ALA A 188 3.28 15.35 -6.61
C ALA A 188 3.47 14.44 -5.37
N GLN A 189 3.14 14.95 -4.17
CA GLN A 189 3.23 14.17 -2.93
C GLN A 189 2.22 13.02 -2.91
N VAL A 190 0.97 13.30 -3.26
CA VAL A 190 -0.10 12.28 -3.31
C VAL A 190 0.22 11.21 -4.35
N TYR A 191 0.81 11.60 -5.48
CA TYR A 191 1.23 10.66 -6.52
C TYR A 191 2.32 9.71 -6.00
N GLU A 192 3.36 10.22 -5.35
CA GLU A 192 4.41 9.38 -4.76
C GLU A 192 3.88 8.46 -3.66
N GLU A 193 3.00 8.94 -2.77
CA GLU A 193 2.34 8.09 -1.77
C GLU A 193 1.52 6.96 -2.42
N SER A 194 0.82 7.26 -3.52
CA SER A 194 0.05 6.24 -4.25
C SER A 194 0.94 5.18 -4.88
N ARG A 195 2.11 5.56 -5.40
CA ARG A 195 3.12 4.63 -5.93
C ARG A 195 3.65 3.73 -4.82
N VAL A 196 4.04 4.30 -3.68
CA VAL A 196 4.50 3.50 -2.53
C VAL A 196 3.42 2.51 -2.08
N SER A 197 2.15 2.94 -2.00
CA SER A 197 1.04 2.05 -1.66
C SER A 197 0.87 0.92 -2.67
N ASN A 198 0.96 1.21 -3.97
CA ASN A 198 0.87 0.19 -5.02
C ASN A 198 2.01 -0.82 -4.94
N ALA A 199 3.25 -0.34 -4.71
CA ALA A 199 4.41 -1.20 -4.57
C ALA A 199 4.24 -2.18 -3.39
N LEU A 200 3.72 -1.71 -2.25
CA LEU A 200 3.45 -2.56 -1.08
C LEU A 200 2.35 -3.61 -1.35
N LEU A 201 1.32 -3.26 -2.12
CA LEU A 201 0.28 -4.22 -2.53
C LEU A 201 0.85 -5.31 -3.43
N ASP A 202 1.72 -4.95 -4.37
CA ASP A 202 2.34 -5.92 -5.27
C ASP A 202 3.36 -6.81 -4.54
N LEU A 203 4.14 -6.26 -3.60
CA LEU A 203 4.98 -7.06 -2.71
C LEU A 203 4.17 -8.06 -1.87
N ALA A 204 2.98 -7.69 -1.39
CA ALA A 204 2.11 -8.60 -0.65
C ALA A 204 1.61 -9.76 -1.54
N LYS A 205 1.23 -9.48 -2.79
CA LYS A 205 0.83 -10.52 -3.77
C LYS A 205 1.98 -11.45 -4.11
N LEU A 206 3.18 -10.92 -4.33
CA LEU A 206 4.38 -11.72 -4.58
C LEU A 206 4.66 -12.66 -3.40
N GLN A 207 4.55 -12.16 -2.16
CA GLN A 207 4.72 -12.98 -0.97
C GLN A 207 3.68 -14.12 -0.88
N GLU A 208 2.43 -13.83 -1.23
CA GLU A 208 1.36 -14.85 -1.26
C GLU A 208 1.65 -15.92 -2.32
N GLY A 209 2.09 -15.51 -3.52
CA GLY A 209 2.52 -16.43 -4.58
C GLY A 209 3.67 -17.34 -4.15
N LEU A 210 4.67 -16.81 -3.44
CA LEU A 210 5.80 -17.59 -2.89
C LEU A 210 5.34 -18.66 -1.89
N VAL A 211 4.40 -18.32 -1.01
CA VAL A 211 3.83 -19.27 -0.03
C VAL A 211 3.01 -20.36 -0.73
N LEU A 212 2.22 -20.00 -1.74
CA LEU A 212 1.44 -20.95 -2.53
C LEU A 212 2.36 -21.91 -3.30
N TYR A 213 3.41 -21.39 -3.93
CA TYR A 213 4.40 -22.19 -4.66
C TYR A 213 5.07 -23.21 -3.73
N PHE A 214 5.50 -22.78 -2.53
CA PHE A 214 6.08 -23.67 -1.53
C PHE A 214 5.12 -24.77 -1.09
N THR A 215 3.84 -24.43 -0.91
CA THR A 215 2.81 -25.39 -0.51
C THR A 215 2.63 -26.49 -1.57
N ARG A 216 2.77 -26.16 -2.86
CA ARG A 216 2.62 -27.11 -3.97
C ARG A 216 3.89 -27.92 -4.24
N HIS A 217 5.05 -27.26 -4.25
CA HIS A 217 6.31 -27.86 -4.69
C HIS A 217 7.22 -28.34 -3.53
N GLY A 218 6.89 -27.98 -2.28
CA GLY A 218 7.71 -28.28 -1.10
C GLY A 218 9.05 -27.54 -1.03
N LYS A 219 9.28 -26.60 -1.95
CA LYS A 219 10.48 -25.76 -2.02
C LYS A 219 10.10 -24.37 -2.55
N TYR A 220 10.88 -23.37 -2.19
CA TYR A 220 10.71 -22.03 -2.74
C TYR A 220 11.34 -21.94 -4.13
N PRO A 221 10.79 -21.09 -5.01
CA PRO A 221 11.32 -20.95 -6.35
C PRO A 221 12.71 -20.32 -6.33
N LEU A 222 13.50 -20.58 -7.36
CA LEU A 222 14.79 -19.92 -7.54
C LEU A 222 14.59 -18.53 -8.18
N SER A 223 13.61 -18.41 -9.09
CA SER A 223 13.27 -17.20 -9.86
C SER A 223 11.84 -16.74 -9.62
N LEU A 224 11.53 -15.48 -9.96
CA LEU A 224 10.13 -15.05 -10.02
C LEU A 224 9.41 -15.65 -11.25
N GLU A 225 10.16 -16.01 -12.28
CA GLU A 225 9.66 -16.68 -13.48
C GLU A 225 9.08 -18.06 -13.16
N ASP A 226 9.66 -18.77 -12.19
CA ASP A 226 9.16 -20.07 -11.73
C ASP A 226 7.73 -19.96 -11.15
N LEU A 227 7.35 -18.79 -10.61
CA LEU A 227 5.98 -18.52 -10.13
C LEU A 227 4.98 -18.34 -11.28
N LEU A 228 5.44 -17.97 -12.47
CA LEU A 228 4.62 -17.92 -13.68
C LEU A 228 4.41 -19.34 -14.21
N GLU A 229 5.48 -20.13 -14.25
CA GLU A 229 5.44 -21.51 -14.73
C GLU A 229 4.55 -22.40 -13.84
N GLY A 230 4.58 -22.19 -12.52
CA GLY A 230 3.68 -22.88 -11.58
C GLY A 230 2.23 -22.35 -11.59
N GLY A 231 1.96 -21.25 -12.28
CA GLY A 231 0.63 -20.64 -12.38
C GLY A 231 0.15 -19.99 -11.08
N GLU A 232 1.05 -19.68 -10.14
CA GLU A 232 0.73 -18.88 -8.94
C GLU A 232 0.56 -17.40 -9.29
N LEU A 233 1.20 -16.95 -10.37
CA LEU A 233 1.10 -15.58 -10.89
C LEU A 233 0.82 -15.60 -12.39
N ASN A 234 -0.05 -14.69 -12.85
CA ASN A 234 -0.32 -14.51 -14.28
C ASN A 234 0.79 -13.73 -15.00
N LYS A 235 1.43 -12.80 -14.30
CA LYS A 235 2.56 -11.99 -14.76
C LYS A 235 3.34 -11.47 -13.56
N VAL A 236 4.66 -11.32 -13.70
CA VAL A 236 5.47 -10.67 -12.68
C VAL A 236 5.18 -9.16 -12.78
N PRO A 237 4.61 -8.54 -11.73
CA PRO A 237 4.38 -7.11 -11.72
C PRO A 237 5.73 -6.37 -11.77
N LYS A 238 5.77 -5.22 -12.44
CA LYS A 238 6.88 -4.27 -12.31
C LYS A 238 6.56 -3.29 -11.20
N ASP A 239 7.59 -2.74 -10.58
CA ASP A 239 7.35 -1.71 -9.58
C ASP A 239 6.74 -0.44 -10.22
N PRO A 240 6.11 0.44 -9.42
CA PRO A 240 5.53 1.69 -9.92
C PRO A 240 6.54 2.66 -10.54
N TRP A 241 7.85 2.38 -10.46
CA TRP A 241 8.95 3.11 -11.07
C TRP A 241 9.50 2.43 -12.33
N GLY A 242 8.91 1.31 -12.75
CA GLY A 242 9.27 0.57 -13.95
C GLY A 242 10.47 -0.38 -13.78
N THR A 243 10.99 -0.53 -12.57
CA THR A 243 12.08 -1.45 -12.22
C THR A 243 11.50 -2.81 -11.82
N ASP A 244 12.23 -3.88 -12.10
CA ASP A 244 11.84 -5.22 -11.68
C ASP A 244 12.09 -5.41 -10.16
N TYR A 245 11.23 -6.20 -9.51
CA TYR A 245 11.40 -6.50 -8.09
C TYR A 245 12.62 -7.38 -7.87
N LEU A 246 13.42 -7.05 -6.86
CA LEU A 246 14.58 -7.86 -6.48
C LEU A 246 14.13 -9.02 -5.60
N TYR A 247 14.18 -10.24 -6.12
CA TYR A 247 13.83 -11.45 -5.39
C TYR A 247 15.00 -11.97 -4.55
N VAL A 248 14.75 -12.20 -3.27
CA VAL A 248 15.70 -12.77 -2.31
C VAL A 248 15.25 -14.19 -1.98
N PRO A 249 15.99 -15.22 -2.44
CA PRO A 249 15.60 -16.60 -2.22
C PRO A 249 15.77 -17.00 -0.75
N HIS A 250 14.99 -17.99 -0.32
CA HIS A 250 15.07 -18.51 1.04
C HIS A 250 16.33 -19.33 1.25
N LEU A 251 17.08 -19.02 2.31
CA LEU A 251 18.35 -19.68 2.61
C LEU A 251 18.34 -20.29 4.01
N ASP A 252 17.81 -21.51 4.13
CA ASP A 252 17.80 -22.25 5.39
C ASP A 252 19.20 -22.85 5.69
N TRP A 253 20.00 -22.09 6.44
CA TRP A 253 21.33 -22.52 6.85
C TRP A 253 21.30 -23.77 7.74
N ASN A 254 20.23 -24.00 8.52
CA ASN A 254 20.12 -25.19 9.35
C ASN A 254 19.93 -26.45 8.50
N ARG A 255 19.12 -26.38 7.45
CA ARG A 255 18.96 -27.47 6.49
C ARG A 255 20.25 -27.74 5.72
N LEU A 256 20.94 -26.70 5.24
CA LEU A 256 22.24 -26.86 4.58
C LEU A 256 23.25 -27.56 5.51
N ASN A 257 23.35 -27.09 6.75
CA ASN A 257 24.23 -27.66 7.76
C ASN A 257 23.94 -29.14 8.05
N ARG A 258 22.67 -29.56 8.04
CA ARG A 258 22.27 -30.97 8.17
C ARG A 258 22.66 -31.78 6.95
N ILE A 259 22.43 -31.27 5.76
CA ILE A 259 22.79 -31.97 4.52
C ILE A 259 24.30 -32.21 4.48
N LEU A 260 25.10 -31.18 4.80
CA LEU A 260 26.57 -31.29 4.86
C LEU A 260 27.04 -32.35 5.88
N LEU A 261 26.41 -32.44 7.05
CA LEU A 261 26.68 -33.49 8.04
C LEU A 261 26.32 -34.89 7.53
N THR A 262 25.18 -35.02 6.86
CA THR A 262 24.75 -36.33 6.34
C THR A 262 25.68 -36.80 5.24
N THR A 263 26.14 -35.91 4.37
CA THR A 263 27.07 -36.26 3.28
C THR A 263 28.44 -36.72 3.76
N THR A 264 28.91 -36.29 4.93
CA THR A 264 30.20 -36.75 5.47
C THR A 264 30.11 -38.11 6.15
N THR A 265 28.91 -38.54 6.56
CA THR A 265 28.71 -39.75 7.36
C THR A 265 28.15 -40.92 6.56
N SER A 266 27.42 -40.67 5.47
CA SER A 266 26.78 -41.72 4.67
C SER A 266 27.72 -42.33 3.63
N ASN A 267 28.30 -43.50 3.94
CA ASN A 267 29.07 -44.34 3.02
C ASN A 267 28.21 -45.27 2.14
N SER A 268 26.87 -45.16 2.15
CA SER A 268 26.00 -46.23 1.62
C SER A 268 24.76 -45.74 0.85
N GLY A 269 24.70 -46.12 -0.43
CA GLY A 269 23.45 -46.49 -1.12
C GLY A 269 22.71 -45.40 -1.90
N ASN A 270 22.10 -44.42 -1.23
CA ASN A 270 21.04 -43.61 -1.85
C ASN A 270 21.33 -42.10 -1.78
N ASN A 271 22.26 -41.63 -2.63
CA ASN A 271 22.77 -40.25 -2.60
C ASN A 271 22.02 -39.25 -3.49
N SER A 272 21.08 -39.70 -4.34
CA SER A 272 20.47 -38.84 -5.36
C SER A 272 19.66 -37.67 -4.75
N THR A 273 18.93 -37.89 -3.66
CA THR A 273 18.13 -36.84 -3.01
C THR A 273 18.99 -35.78 -2.33
N SER A 274 20.07 -36.19 -1.65
CA SER A 274 21.00 -35.26 -1.01
C SER A 274 21.77 -34.44 -2.03
N GLN A 275 22.18 -35.06 -3.14
CA GLN A 275 22.80 -34.36 -4.27
C GLN A 275 21.87 -33.33 -4.89
N GLN A 276 20.61 -33.68 -5.17
CA GLN A 276 19.62 -32.71 -5.69
C GLN A 276 19.42 -31.53 -4.74
N GLN A 277 19.38 -31.77 -3.42
CA GLN A 277 19.28 -30.70 -2.44
C GLN A 277 20.52 -29.81 -2.41
N LEU A 278 21.73 -30.38 -2.51
CA LEU A 278 22.98 -29.62 -2.61
C LEU A 278 23.00 -28.75 -3.86
N THR A 279 22.61 -29.29 -5.02
CA THR A 279 22.50 -28.52 -6.26
C THR A 279 21.53 -27.34 -6.11
N TYR A 280 20.37 -27.56 -5.50
CA TYR A 280 19.42 -26.47 -5.21
C TYR A 280 20.05 -25.39 -4.31
N PHE A 281 20.71 -25.76 -3.22
CA PHE A 281 21.35 -24.78 -2.33
C PHE A 281 22.50 -24.02 -3.00
N ASN A 282 23.25 -24.67 -3.87
CA ASN A 282 24.29 -24.05 -4.68
C ASN A 282 23.70 -22.95 -5.59
N GLU A 283 22.60 -23.25 -6.28
CA GLU A 283 21.90 -22.26 -7.10
C GLU A 283 21.32 -21.11 -6.27
N VAL A 284 20.76 -21.41 -5.09
CA VAL A 284 20.28 -20.39 -4.15
C VAL A 284 21.42 -19.48 -3.69
N LEU A 285 22.58 -20.03 -3.33
CA LEU A 285 23.75 -19.25 -2.90
C LEU A 285 24.26 -18.35 -4.02
N LYS A 286 24.33 -18.87 -5.25
CA LYS A 286 24.71 -18.08 -6.43
C LYS A 286 23.75 -16.91 -6.67
N ARG A 287 22.43 -17.12 -6.53
CA ARG A 287 21.46 -16.04 -6.66
C ARG A 287 21.54 -15.05 -5.51
N MET A 288 21.71 -15.53 -4.27
CA MET A 288 21.91 -14.66 -3.12
C MET A 288 23.12 -13.75 -3.31
N GLU A 289 24.22 -14.29 -3.84
CA GLU A 289 25.40 -13.51 -4.18
C GLU A 289 25.07 -12.37 -5.16
N THR A 290 24.34 -12.66 -6.25
CA THR A 290 23.92 -11.63 -7.22
C THR A 290 23.07 -10.54 -6.57
N VAL A 291 22.13 -10.94 -5.70
CA VAL A 291 21.27 -10.01 -4.94
C VAL A 291 22.11 -9.08 -4.08
N LEU A 292 23.09 -9.63 -3.33
CA LEU A 292 23.94 -8.86 -2.42
C LEU A 292 24.78 -7.80 -3.15
N ILE A 293 25.19 -8.04 -4.40
CA ILE A 293 25.91 -7.06 -5.22
C ILE A 293 24.99 -5.94 -5.69
N THR A 294 23.74 -6.28 -6.04
CA THR A 294 22.74 -5.34 -6.53
C THR A 294 22.00 -4.58 -5.42
N LEU A 295 22.38 -4.78 -4.16
CA LEU A 295 21.68 -4.17 -3.04
C LEU A 295 21.77 -2.63 -3.10
N PRO A 296 20.65 -1.92 -2.92
CA PRO A 296 20.67 -0.48 -2.76
C PRO A 296 21.41 -0.09 -1.47
N GLY A 297 22.00 1.11 -1.48
CA GLY A 297 22.64 1.68 -0.29
C GLY A 297 21.67 1.74 0.90
N GLY A 298 22.20 1.46 2.10
CA GLY A 298 21.44 1.51 3.35
C GLY A 298 20.94 0.15 3.87
N VAL A 299 20.95 -0.91 3.05
CA VAL A 299 20.64 -2.26 3.53
C VAL A 299 21.92 -2.99 3.86
N THR A 300 22.06 -3.45 5.11
CA THR A 300 23.23 -4.24 5.48
C THR A 300 23.08 -5.67 4.96
N PRO A 301 24.07 -6.24 4.22
CA PRO A 301 24.00 -7.60 3.69
C PRO A 301 23.65 -8.64 4.75
N MET A 302 24.18 -8.45 5.96
CA MET A 302 23.97 -9.39 7.06
C MET A 302 22.54 -9.36 7.61
N SER A 303 21.90 -8.18 7.66
CA SER A 303 20.46 -8.10 7.98
C SER A 303 19.63 -8.81 6.92
N LEU A 304 19.97 -8.64 5.64
CA LEU A 304 19.26 -9.29 4.55
C LEU A 304 19.35 -10.82 4.64
N LEU A 305 20.54 -11.36 4.88
CA LEU A 305 20.75 -12.79 5.06
C LEU A 305 19.98 -13.33 6.28
N ALA A 306 19.88 -12.54 7.34
CA ALA A 306 19.13 -12.93 8.52
C ALA A 306 17.61 -12.95 8.29
N ILE A 307 17.08 -12.08 7.44
CA ILE A 307 15.68 -12.13 6.99
C ILE A 307 15.47 -13.33 6.04
N ALA A 308 16.37 -13.51 5.07
CA ALA A 308 16.27 -14.57 4.07
C ALA A 308 16.34 -15.99 4.67
N ASN A 309 17.01 -16.13 5.82
CA ASN A 309 17.04 -17.38 6.58
C ASN A 309 15.68 -17.76 7.19
N GLU A 310 14.76 -16.82 7.36
CA GLU A 310 13.42 -17.12 7.88
C GLU A 310 12.41 -17.36 6.76
N GLN A 311 12.43 -16.54 5.72
CA GLN A 311 11.51 -16.66 4.60
C GLN A 311 12.07 -15.97 3.34
N PRO A 312 11.66 -16.39 2.13
CA PRO A 312 11.95 -15.64 0.92
C PRO A 312 11.08 -14.40 0.84
N PHE A 313 11.57 -13.39 0.11
CA PHE A 313 10.83 -12.14 -0.08
C PHE A 313 11.32 -11.37 -1.31
N CYS A 314 10.57 -10.34 -1.68
CA CYS A 314 10.94 -9.40 -2.72
C CYS A 314 11.21 -8.02 -2.13
N ILE A 315 12.08 -7.25 -2.78
CA ILE A 315 12.39 -5.86 -2.41
C ILE A 315 12.03 -4.95 -3.58
N CYS A 316 11.39 -3.83 -3.28
CA CYS A 316 11.19 -2.75 -4.24
C CYS A 316 12.42 -1.82 -4.20
N VAL A 317 13.13 -1.70 -5.33
CA VAL A 317 14.38 -0.93 -5.44
C VAL A 317 14.18 0.41 -6.16
N GLY A 318 13.05 0.64 -6.85
CA GLY A 318 12.79 1.87 -7.60
C GLY A 318 12.77 3.18 -6.79
N THR A 319 12.82 3.11 -5.46
CA THR A 319 12.89 4.27 -4.56
C THR A 319 14.28 4.43 -3.94
N LYS A 320 14.63 5.67 -3.57
CA LYS A 320 15.87 5.97 -2.81
C LYS A 320 16.02 5.12 -1.53
N ILE A 321 14.89 4.76 -0.91
CA ILE A 321 14.84 3.90 0.27
C ILE A 321 14.16 2.60 -0.15
N PRO A 322 14.83 1.44 -0.05
CA PRO A 322 14.22 0.17 -0.40
C PRO A 322 12.99 -0.11 0.45
N ARG A 323 11.95 -0.68 -0.16
CA ARG A 323 10.72 -1.05 0.54
C ARG A 323 10.61 -2.56 0.67
N PHE A 324 10.28 -3.00 1.87
CA PHE A 324 10.08 -4.39 2.23
C PHE A 324 8.59 -4.69 2.43
N PRO A 325 8.16 -5.95 2.27
CA PRO A 325 6.82 -6.40 2.65
C PRO A 325 6.50 -6.04 4.10
N SER A 326 5.25 -5.64 4.39
CA SER A 326 4.83 -5.19 5.71
C SER A 326 4.96 -6.23 6.84
N LYS A 327 5.07 -7.52 6.49
CA LYS A 327 5.27 -8.63 7.43
C LYS A 327 6.74 -8.85 7.80
N ILE A 328 7.67 -8.17 7.12
CA ILE A 328 9.10 -8.33 7.32
C ILE A 328 9.59 -7.19 8.19
N ASP A 329 10.14 -7.56 9.33
CA ASP A 329 10.83 -6.62 10.20
C ASP A 329 12.22 -6.33 9.60
N VAL A 330 12.43 -5.09 9.21
CA VAL A 330 13.71 -4.60 8.65
C VAL A 330 14.74 -4.42 9.76
N ASP A 331 14.28 -4.16 10.99
CA ASP A 331 15.13 -3.95 12.15
C ASP A 331 15.48 -5.30 12.78
N VAL A 332 16.25 -6.08 12.03
CA VAL A 332 16.70 -7.40 12.47
C VAL A 332 17.53 -7.25 13.74
N SER A 333 17.10 -7.96 14.79
CA SER A 333 17.82 -7.95 16.06
C SER A 333 19.28 -8.41 15.89
N ARG A 334 20.17 -7.84 16.69
CA ARG A 334 21.61 -8.20 16.64
C ARG A 334 21.83 -9.68 16.94
N GLU A 335 20.95 -10.29 17.74
CA GLU A 335 20.98 -11.71 18.10
C GLU A 335 20.69 -12.58 16.87
N ARG A 336 19.69 -12.23 16.06
CA ARG A 336 19.36 -12.94 14.81
C ARG A 336 20.51 -12.85 13.81
N ILE A 337 21.11 -11.67 13.69
CA ILE A 337 22.31 -11.47 12.85
C ILE A 337 23.48 -12.35 13.33
N ARG A 338 23.78 -12.37 14.64
CA ARG A 338 24.83 -13.21 15.22
C ARG A 338 24.55 -14.70 15.03
N TYR A 339 23.29 -15.10 15.16
CA TYR A 339 22.87 -16.49 14.96
C TYR A 339 23.15 -16.95 13.52
N VAL A 340 22.72 -16.17 12.52
CA VAL A 340 22.98 -16.51 11.11
C VAL A 340 24.47 -16.47 10.77
N ALA A 341 25.22 -15.52 11.31
CA ALA A 341 26.68 -15.51 11.16
C ALA A 341 27.33 -16.79 11.71
N ASN A 342 26.87 -17.28 12.86
CA ASN A 342 27.35 -18.53 13.44
C ASN A 342 26.99 -19.74 12.58
N LEU A 343 25.77 -19.80 12.03
CA LEU A 343 25.36 -20.88 11.13
C LEU A 343 26.18 -20.89 9.84
N MET A 344 26.46 -19.72 9.26
CA MET A 344 27.33 -19.58 8.09
C MET A 344 28.74 -20.09 8.39
N LYS A 345 29.30 -19.70 9.54
CA LYS A 345 30.60 -20.17 10.00
C LYS A 345 30.62 -21.70 10.14
N MET A 346 29.59 -22.29 10.76
CA MET A 346 29.47 -23.75 10.86
C MET A 346 29.36 -24.42 9.48
N SER A 347 28.64 -23.84 8.53
CA SER A 347 28.55 -24.35 7.17
C SER A 347 29.90 -24.33 6.47
N MET A 348 30.68 -23.26 6.64
CA MET A 348 32.06 -23.18 6.13
C MET A 348 32.93 -24.29 6.71
N GLU A 349 32.98 -24.41 8.04
CA GLU A 349 33.80 -25.41 8.73
C GLU A 349 33.41 -26.84 8.35
N ARG A 350 32.11 -27.11 8.13
CA ARG A 350 31.65 -28.43 7.70
C ARG A 350 31.95 -28.71 6.23
N SER A 351 31.83 -27.70 5.38
CA SER A 351 32.16 -27.83 3.96
C SER A 351 33.65 -28.11 3.72
N SER A 352 34.54 -27.53 4.53
CA SER A 352 35.99 -27.80 4.44
C SER A 352 36.35 -29.23 4.87
N VAL A 353 35.71 -29.74 5.92
CA VAL A 353 35.88 -31.14 6.36
C VAL A 353 35.31 -32.10 5.33
N ALA A 354 34.17 -31.78 4.71
CA ALA A 354 33.58 -32.62 3.67
C ALA A 354 34.44 -32.68 2.39
N GLY A 355 35.20 -31.64 2.08
CA GLY A 355 36.10 -31.60 0.92
C GLY A 355 37.29 -32.56 1.01
N SER A 356 37.75 -32.95 2.22
CA SER A 356 38.91 -33.83 2.38
C SER A 356 38.62 -35.32 2.16
N VAL A 357 37.34 -35.72 2.12
CA VAL A 357 36.94 -37.13 1.94
C VAL A 357 36.92 -37.48 0.44
N GLN A 358 37.94 -38.20 -0.03
CA GLN A 358 38.11 -38.71 -1.40
C GLN A 358 37.00 -39.70 -1.81
N SER A 359 35.85 -39.19 -2.22
CA SER A 359 34.79 -40.01 -2.83
C SER A 359 34.24 -39.34 -4.09
N ASN A 360 33.71 -40.13 -5.03
CA ASN A 360 33.19 -39.68 -6.34
C ASN A 360 32.12 -38.57 -6.28
N ASN A 361 31.64 -38.21 -5.09
CA ASN A 361 30.68 -37.12 -4.84
C ASN A 361 31.33 -35.75 -4.52
N GLN A 362 32.66 -35.64 -4.59
CA GLN A 362 33.40 -34.42 -4.20
C GLN A 362 33.01 -33.16 -4.99
N GLN A 363 32.58 -33.26 -6.26
CA GLN A 363 32.35 -32.08 -7.11
C GLN A 363 31.26 -31.14 -6.59
N GLY A 364 30.16 -31.67 -6.02
CA GLY A 364 29.07 -30.84 -5.51
C GLY A 364 29.45 -30.10 -4.22
N VAL A 365 30.15 -30.79 -3.32
CA VAL A 365 30.58 -30.24 -2.02
C VAL A 365 31.63 -29.16 -2.20
N THR A 366 32.62 -29.37 -3.07
CA THR A 366 33.67 -28.38 -3.36
C THR A 366 33.10 -27.13 -4.02
N SER A 367 32.11 -27.27 -4.91
CA SER A 367 31.42 -26.13 -5.52
C SER A 367 30.71 -25.26 -4.48
N ILE A 368 30.00 -25.89 -3.53
CA ILE A 368 29.34 -25.16 -2.43
C ILE A 368 30.35 -24.50 -1.51
N MET A 369 31.46 -25.18 -1.18
CA MET A 369 32.52 -24.59 -0.35
C MET A 369 33.09 -23.33 -1.00
N ASN A 370 33.37 -23.37 -2.30
CA ASN A 370 33.88 -22.22 -3.04
C ASN A 370 32.87 -21.08 -3.02
N GLN A 371 31.59 -21.36 -3.24
CA GLN A 371 30.53 -20.34 -3.19
C GLN A 371 30.31 -19.74 -1.80
N ILE A 372 30.32 -20.56 -0.74
CA ILE A 372 30.19 -20.03 0.63
C ILE A 372 31.40 -19.16 0.96
N THR A 373 32.60 -19.57 0.54
CA THR A 373 33.84 -18.80 0.77
C THR A 373 33.81 -17.47 0.01
N GLU A 374 33.39 -17.51 -1.26
CA GLU A 374 33.21 -16.33 -2.10
C GLU A 374 32.15 -15.37 -1.54
N LEU A 375 30.99 -15.90 -1.14
CA LEU A 375 29.92 -15.13 -0.51
C LEU A 375 30.43 -14.42 0.76
N ASN A 376 31.17 -15.13 1.62
CA ASN A 376 31.75 -14.54 2.83
C ASN A 376 32.81 -13.48 2.54
N ALA A 377 33.66 -13.69 1.53
CA ALA A 377 34.63 -12.70 1.11
C ALA A 377 33.94 -11.43 0.60
N ARG A 378 32.87 -11.57 -0.21
CA ARG A 378 32.08 -10.44 -0.72
C ARG A 378 31.36 -9.70 0.40
N ILE A 379 30.76 -10.39 1.36
CA ILE A 379 30.14 -9.76 2.54
C ILE A 379 31.17 -8.93 3.30
N LYS A 380 32.36 -9.48 3.56
CA LYS A 380 33.44 -8.74 4.25
C LYS A 380 33.86 -7.50 3.47
N ASN A 381 34.00 -7.60 2.15
CA ASN A 381 34.35 -6.47 1.30
C ASN A 381 33.27 -5.37 1.35
N ILE A 382 31.99 -5.73 1.23
CA ILE A 382 30.87 -4.77 1.31
C ILE A 382 30.83 -4.10 2.70
N LEU A 383 31.04 -4.86 3.77
CA LEU A 383 31.10 -4.32 5.14
C LEU A 383 32.28 -3.36 5.35
N ASN A 384 33.44 -3.64 4.74
CA ASN A 384 34.59 -2.75 4.81
C ASN A 384 34.35 -1.45 4.04
N VAL A 385 33.78 -1.53 2.84
CA VAL A 385 33.42 -0.35 2.02
C VAL A 385 32.39 0.52 2.73
N THR A 386 31.34 -0.08 3.30
CA THR A 386 30.32 0.66 4.07
C THR A 386 30.91 1.32 5.32
N ARG A 387 31.84 0.66 6.02
CA ARG A 387 32.55 1.26 7.16
C ARG A 387 33.41 2.45 6.75
N GLN A 388 34.14 2.35 5.63
CA GLN A 388 34.92 3.47 5.09
C GLN A 388 34.05 4.66 4.70
N ALA A 389 32.88 4.42 4.08
CA ALA A 389 31.94 5.47 3.74
C ALA A 389 31.35 6.18 4.99
N SER A 390 31.16 5.47 6.09
CA SER A 390 30.65 6.04 7.35
C SER A 390 31.68 6.81 8.18
N GLY A 391 32.98 6.53 8.00
CA GLY A 391 34.06 7.06 8.84
C GLY A 391 34.71 8.36 8.33
N GLY A 392 34.26 8.92 7.21
CA GLY A 392 34.87 10.10 6.57
C GLY A 392 34.12 11.41 6.77
N GLY A 393 33.16 11.47 7.69
CA GLY A 393 32.39 12.68 8.02
C GLY A 393 32.53 13.03 9.49
N GLU A 394 33.72 13.46 9.90
CA GLU A 394 33.93 14.29 11.10
C GLU A 394 34.08 15.76 10.70
#